data_AF-E3PQQ0-F1
#
_entry.id   AF-E3PQQ0-F1
#
_cell.length_a   1.000
_cell.length_b   1.000
_cell.length_c   1.000
_cell.angle_alpha   90.00
_cell.angle_beta   90.00
_cell.angle_gamma   90.00
#
_symmetry.space_group_name_H-M   'P 1'
#
loop_
_entity.id
_entity.type
_entity.pdbx_description
1 polymer ?
#
loop_
_entity_poly.entity_id
_entity_poly.type
_entity_poly.pdbx_seq_one_letter_code
_entity_poly.pdbx_strand_id
1 'polypeptide(L)' 'RDQAQQNLINVKIADLDVYLYLKGNVTMVKVNGVEIPNSNLPYNSRGKILIRRREHGITFHAPCYGLQEVSLDKNELK' A
#
# COMPACT_ATOMS: atom_id res chain seq x y z
N ARG A 1 -0.93 8.94 23.07
CA ARG A 1 0.11 7.97 22.64
C ARG A 1 -0.53 7.26 21.45
N ASP A 2 -0.53 7.92 20.29
CA ASP A 2 -1.44 7.63 19.17
C ASP A 2 -0.66 7.44 17.87
N GLN A 3 0.19 6.42 17.86
CA GLN A 3 0.69 5.83 16.63
C GLN A 3 -0.14 4.57 16.41
N ALA A 4 -1.06 4.58 15.47
CA ALA A 4 -1.28 3.36 14.69
C ALA A 4 0.11 2.86 14.27
N GLN A 5 0.47 1.62 14.63
CA GLN A 5 1.79 1.03 14.43
C GLN A 5 2.40 1.45 13.08
N GLN A 6 3.49 2.21 13.16
CA GLN A 6 4.15 2.97 12.11
C GLN A 6 4.36 2.12 10.85
N ASN A 7 3.58 2.32 9.78
CA ASN A 7 3.74 1.64 8.48
C ASN A 7 4.05 0.13 8.56
N LEU A 8 3.01 -0.71 8.63
CA LEU A 8 3.18 -2.18 8.66
C LEU A 8 4.13 -2.68 7.58
N ILE A 9 4.08 -2.08 6.39
CA ILE A 9 5.09 -2.26 5.36
C ILE A 9 5.47 -0.90 4.78
N ASN A 10 6.77 -0.59 4.78
CA ASN A 10 7.36 0.52 4.03
C ASN A 10 8.18 -0.03 2.87
N VAL A 11 7.95 0.50 1.68
CA VAL A 11 8.71 0.16 0.48
C VAL A 11 9.32 1.45 -0.07
N LYS A 12 10.65 1.52 -0.10
CA LYS A 12 11.39 2.57 -0.78
C LYS A 12 12.10 1.98 -1.99
N ILE A 13 11.73 2.44 -3.18
CA ILE A 13 12.28 1.93 -4.43
C ILE A 13 12.37 3.03 -5.49
N ALA A 14 13.58 3.29 -6.00
CA ALA A 14 13.86 4.45 -6.84
C ALA A 14 13.36 5.76 -6.20
N ASP A 15 12.49 6.50 -6.90
CA ASP A 15 11.86 7.75 -6.48
C ASP A 15 10.52 7.56 -5.74
N LEU A 16 10.20 6.33 -5.33
CA LEU A 16 8.95 5.98 -4.65
C LEU A 16 9.16 5.68 -3.16
N ASP A 17 8.29 6.27 -2.33
CA ASP A 17 8.12 5.95 -0.91
C ASP A 17 6.66 5.54 -0.68
N VAL A 18 6.44 4.25 -0.44
CA VAL A 18 5.11 3.66 -0.29
C VAL A 18 4.94 3.10 1.11
N TYR A 19 3.79 3.42 1.70
CA TYR A 19 3.40 2.94 3.01
C TYR A 19 2.07 2.18 2.92
N LEU A 20 2.06 0.95 3.43
CA LEU A 20 0.86 0.15 3.62
C LEU A 20 0.64 0.01 5.13
N TYR A 21 -0.55 0.35 5.61
CA TYR A 21 -0.86 0.35 7.04
C TYR A 21 -2.34 0.13 7.31
N LEU A 22 -2.67 -0.16 8.56
CA LEU A 22 -4.04 -0.20 9.05
C LEU A 22 -4.40 1.14 9.70
N LYS A 23 -5.58 1.67 9.35
CA LYS A 23 -6.25 2.76 10.06
C LYS A 23 -7.53 2.20 10.67
N GLY A 24 -7.44 1.80 11.94
CA GLY A 24 -8.46 0.97 12.58
C GLY A 24 -8.54 -0.40 11.90
N ASN A 25 -9.69 -0.72 11.30
CA ASN A 25 -9.92 -2.00 10.62
C ASN A 25 -9.78 -1.94 9.09
N VAL A 26 -9.33 -0.81 8.56
CA VAL A 26 -9.26 -0.56 7.11
C VAL A 26 -7.81 -0.48 6.68
N THR A 27 -7.44 -1.23 5.64
CA THR A 27 -6.14 -1.12 4.99
C THR A 27 -6.08 0.16 4.17
N MET A 28 -5.00 0.92 4.37
CA MET A 28 -4.73 2.21 3.76
C MET A 28 -3.38 2.16 3.04
N VAL A 29 -3.23 3.03 2.05
CA VAL A 29 -1.98 3.18 1.30
C VAL A 29 -1.65 4.65 1.12
N LYS A 30 -0.36 4.98 1.29
CA LYS A 30 0.20 6.29 1.03
C LYS A 30 1.36 6.15 0.06
N VAL A 31 1.38 7.00 -0.97
CA VAL A 31 2.44 7.05 -1.99
C VAL A 31 3.03 8.45 -1.98
N ASN A 32 4.35 8.56 -1.79
CA ASN A 32 5.10 9.82 -1.76
C ASN A 32 4.46 10.88 -0.85
N GLY A 33 4.04 10.47 0.35
CA GLY A 33 3.43 11.37 1.34
C GLY A 33 1.92 11.57 1.18
N VAL A 34 1.31 11.17 0.06
CA VAL A 34 -0.13 11.36 -0.23
C VAL A 34 -0.92 10.07 0.01
N GLU A 35 -1.94 10.13 0.87
CA GLU A 35 -2.87 9.01 1.09
C GLU A 35 -3.76 8.81 -0.14
N ILE A 36 -3.85 7.59 -0.66
CA ILE A 36 -4.74 7.27 -1.79
C ILE A 36 -6.07 6.74 -1.23
N PRO A 37 -7.20 7.42 -1.48
CA PRO A 37 -8.50 6.97 -1.01
C PRO A 37 -8.87 5.59 -1.59
N ASN A 38 -9.54 4.76 -0.80
CA ASN A 38 -10.02 3.45 -1.26
C ASN A 38 -10.99 3.53 -2.45
N SER A 39 -11.72 4.65 -2.60
CA SER A 39 -12.57 4.94 -3.77
C SER A 39 -11.78 5.12 -5.07
N ASN A 40 -10.47 5.36 -4.98
CA ASN A 40 -9.59 5.63 -6.11
C ASN A 40 -8.74 4.40 -6.47
N LEU A 41 -9.02 3.24 -5.85
CA LEU A 41 -8.40 1.98 -6.21
C LEU A 41 -9.26 1.26 -7.27
N PRO A 42 -8.63 0.66 -8.31
CA PRO A 42 -7.20 0.50 -8.48
C PRO A 42 -6.49 1.80 -8.91
N TYR A 43 -5.33 2.06 -8.29
CA TYR A 43 -4.50 3.21 -8.64
C TYR A 43 -3.33 2.77 -9.52
N ASN A 44 -3.13 3.45 -10.64
CA ASN A 44 -2.03 3.20 -11.57
C ASN A 44 -1.31 4.52 -11.86
N SER A 45 0.03 4.50 -11.84
CA SER A 45 0.84 5.62 -12.32
C SER A 45 1.68 5.21 -13.53
N ARG A 46 1.18 5.56 -14.73
CA ARG A 46 1.85 5.36 -16.04
C ARG A 46 2.41 3.94 -16.25
N GLY A 47 1.75 2.93 -15.70
CA GLY A 47 2.16 1.53 -15.78
C GLY A 47 3.36 1.14 -14.91
N LYS A 48 3.98 2.08 -14.18
CA LYS A 48 5.14 1.81 -13.32
C LYS A 48 4.76 1.11 -12.03
N ILE A 49 3.62 1.52 -11.47
CA ILE A 49 3.06 0.95 -10.25
C ILE A 49 1.56 0.69 -10.39
N LEU A 50 1.09 -0.27 -9.62
CA LEU A 50 -0.32 -0.62 -9.53
C LEU A 50 -0.68 -1.00 -8.11
N ILE A 51 -1.69 -0.34 -7.56
CA ILE A 51 -2.24 -0.62 -6.24
C ILE A 51 -3.67 -1.11 -6.40
N ARG A 52 -4.01 -2.25 -5.81
CA ARG A 52 -5.34 -2.86 -5.89
C ARG A 52 -5.89 -3.15 -4.50
N ARG A 53 -7.21 -3.08 -4.39
CA ARG A 53 -7.93 -3.56 -3.22
C ARG A 53 -8.15 -5.07 -3.33
N ARG A 54 -7.96 -5.77 -2.22
CA ARG A 54 -8.42 -7.15 -1.98
C ARG A 54 -9.57 -7.12 -0.98
N GLU A 55 -10.25 -8.25 -0.79
CA GLU A 55 -11.37 -8.38 0.15
C GLU A 55 -11.01 -7.91 1.57
N HIS A 56 -9.83 -8.29 2.06
CA HIS A 56 -9.35 -7.98 3.41
C HIS A 56 -8.03 -7.19 3.42
N GLY A 57 -7.62 -6.63 2.29
CA GLY A 57 -6.28 -6.08 2.13
C GLY A 57 -6.05 -5.18 0.92
N ILE A 58 -4.78 -4.87 0.68
CA ILE A 58 -4.27 -4.13 -0.48
C ILE A 58 -3.04 -4.84 -1.03
N THR A 59 -2.86 -4.77 -2.36
CA THR A 59 -1.60 -5.12 -3.01
C THR A 59 -0.96 -3.92 -3.68
N PHE A 60 0.37 -3.90 -3.64
CA PHE A 60 1.23 -2.98 -4.38
C PHE A 60 2.12 -3.78 -5.33
N HIS A 61 2.13 -3.38 -6.60
CA HIS A 61 2.95 -3.97 -7.64
C HIS A 61 3.83 -2.89 -8.26
N ALA A 62 5.10 -3.20 -8.50
CA ALA A 62 6.02 -2.30 -9.18
C ALA A 62 7.01 -3.11 -10.06
N PRO A 63 6.51 -3.86 -11.06
CA PRO A 63 7.31 -4.81 -11.83
C PRO A 63 8.41 -4.12 -12.65
N CYS A 64 8.21 -2.86 -13.08
CA CYS A 64 9.23 -2.05 -13.73
C CYS A 64 10.47 -1.81 -12.85
N TYR A 65 10.36 -2.04 -11.54
CA TYR A 65 11.44 -1.93 -10.58
C TYR A 65 11.84 -3.31 -10.00
N GLY A 66 11.42 -4.42 -10.63
CA GLY A 66 11.71 -5.78 -10.15
C GLY A 66 10.89 -6.23 -8.94
N LEU A 67 9.90 -5.45 -8.51
CA LEU A 67 9.04 -5.78 -7.39
C LEU A 67 7.68 -6.32 -7.87
N GLN A 68 7.51 -7.64 -7.78
CA GLN A 68 6.31 -8.31 -8.30
C GLN A 68 5.05 -7.98 -7.48
N GLU A 69 5.08 -8.17 -6.17
CA GLU A 69 3.96 -7.89 -5.27
C GLU A 69 4.46 -7.64 -3.85
N VAL A 70 3.81 -6.67 -3.19
CA VAL A 70 3.78 -6.51 -1.74
C VAL A 70 2.32 -6.51 -1.34
N SER A 71 1.94 -7.34 -0.39
CA SER A 71 0.55 -7.47 0.05
C SER A 71 0.45 -7.20 1.55
N LEU A 72 -0.64 -6.53 1.92
CA LEU A 72 -1.03 -6.34 3.32
C LEU A 72 -2.49 -6.76 3.45
N ASP A 73 -2.72 -7.83 4.20
CA ASP A 73 -4.06 -8.35 4.49
C ASP A 73 -4.29 -8.35 6.00
N LYS A 74 -5.44 -7.87 6.43
CA LYS A 74 -5.79 -7.77 7.83
C LYS A 74 -5.92 -9.16 8.50
N ASN A 75 -6.36 -10.17 7.76
CA ASN A 75 -6.57 -11.50 8.32
C ASN A 75 -5.24 -12.24 8.57
N GLU A 76 -4.18 -11.90 7.82
CA GLU A 76 -2.83 -12.43 8.00
C GLU A 76 -2.07 -11.77 9.17
N LEU A 77 -2.64 -10.74 9.79
CA LEU A 77 -2.06 -10.04 10.96
C LEU A 77 -2.58 -10.58 12.30
N LYS A 78 -3.45 -11.60 12.30
CA LYS A 78 -4.05 -12.20 13.49
C LYS A 78 -3.26 -13.37 14.04
#